data_AF-A0A2N1ATL9-F1
#
_entry.id   AF-A0A2N1ATL9-F1
#
_cell.length_a   1.000
_cell.length_b   1.000
_cell.length_c   1.000
_cell.angle_alpha   90.00
_cell.angle_beta   90.00
_cell.angle_gamma   90.00
#
_symmetry.space_group_name_H-M   'P 1'
#
loop_
_entity.id
_entity.type
_entity.pdbx_description
1 polymer ?
#
loop_
_entity_poly.entity_id
_entity_poly.type
_entity_poly.pdbx_seq_one_letter_code
_entity_poly.pdbx_strand_id
1 'polypeptide(L)'
;MEASVKRKLLYRVGAHSLEIAVDDVKQLADSIWYKGYRPTWAELEILRLEMPCEAFQRSLCVLELLSQYPVCRRDTAQHLQRLTRQYHHQLIGHDNVLPQGRYSPSKRWGLTDTTISLRKALLPLQTRIYADSKKHRHGLSA
;
A
#
# COMPACT_ATOMS: atom_id res chain seq x y z
N MET A 1 13.93 8.95 14.54
CA MET A 1 13.55 9.99 13.55
C MET A 1 12.93 9.39 12.28
N GLU A 2 13.43 8.27 11.74
CA GLU A 2 12.88 7.64 10.52
C GLU A 2 11.43 7.16 10.61
N ALA A 3 11.00 6.62 11.75
CA ALA A 3 9.60 6.17 11.95
C ALA A 3 8.59 7.32 11.75
N SER A 4 8.96 8.54 12.16
CA SER A 4 8.14 9.75 11.95
C SER A 4 8.01 10.11 10.47
N VAL A 5 9.09 9.97 9.68
CA VAL A 5 9.08 10.29 8.24
C VAL A 5 8.23 9.28 7.46
N LYS A 6 8.37 7.98 7.76
CA LYS A 6 7.61 6.93 7.07
C LYS A 6 6.12 6.95 7.46
N ARG A 7 5.80 7.29 8.71
CA ARG A 7 4.41 7.57 9.14
C ARG A 7 3.81 8.78 8.43
N LYS A 8 4.55 9.89 8.31
CA LYS A 8 4.12 11.06 7.53
C LYS A 8 3.88 10.73 6.05
N LEU A 9 4.65 9.80 5.48
CA LEU A 9 4.42 9.34 4.11
C LEU A 9 3.12 8.54 3.99
N LEU A 10 2.85 7.61 4.92
CA LEU A 10 1.56 6.90 4.97
C LEU A 10 0.38 7.84 5.15
N TYR A 11 0.55 8.91 5.94
CA TYR A 11 -0.44 9.95 6.13
C TYR A 11 -0.77 10.67 4.82
N ARG A 12 0.26 11.15 4.12
CA ARG A 12 0.09 11.89 2.85
C ARG A 12 -0.59 11.05 1.76
N VAL A 13 -0.29 9.75 1.71
CA VAL A 13 -0.93 8.80 0.79
C VAL A 13 -2.43 8.70 1.01
N GLY A 14 -2.89 8.69 2.27
CA GLY A 14 -4.32 8.60 2.60
C GLY A 14 -5.05 9.94 2.56
N ALA A 15 -4.34 11.04 2.77
CA ALA A 15 -4.91 12.38 2.87
C ALA A 15 -5.47 12.94 1.55
N HIS A 16 -5.04 12.39 0.40
CA HIS A 16 -5.47 12.83 -0.92
C HIS A 16 -6.16 11.70 -1.68
N SER A 17 -6.92 12.05 -2.72
CA SER A 17 -7.44 11.05 -3.66
C SER A 17 -6.29 10.28 -4.32
N LEU A 18 -6.57 9.04 -4.71
CA LEU A 18 -5.53 8.14 -5.25
C LEU A 18 -4.90 8.67 -6.55
N GLU A 19 -5.64 9.49 -7.28
CA GLU A 19 -5.19 10.12 -8.53
C GLU A 19 -4.17 11.23 -8.30
N ILE A 20 -4.26 11.92 -7.16
CA ILE A 20 -3.37 13.03 -6.79
C ILE A 20 -2.16 12.50 -6.01
N ALA A 21 -2.35 11.47 -5.19
CA ALA A 21 -1.30 10.90 -4.33
C ALA A 21 -0.20 10.12 -5.08
N VAL A 22 -0.13 10.18 -6.42
CA VAL A 22 0.76 9.34 -7.25
C VAL A 22 2.21 9.39 -6.80
N ASP A 23 2.75 10.58 -6.54
CA ASP A 23 4.16 10.71 -6.17
C ASP A 23 4.45 10.27 -4.74
N ASP A 24 3.51 10.49 -3.80
CA ASP A 24 3.59 9.93 -2.45
C ASP A 24 3.52 8.39 -2.48
N VAL A 25 2.67 7.82 -3.34
CA VAL A 25 2.56 6.37 -3.53
C VAL A 25 3.85 5.81 -4.14
N LYS A 26 4.49 6.49 -5.11
CA LYS A 26 5.80 6.08 -5.64
C LYS A 26 6.88 6.07 -4.57
N GLN A 27 6.93 7.10 -3.71
CA GLN A 27 7.88 7.16 -2.60
C GLN A 27 7.62 6.04 -1.58
N LEU A 28 6.36 5.73 -1.32
CA LEU A 28 5.97 4.63 -0.43
C LEU A 28 6.35 3.28 -1.03
N ALA A 29 6.10 3.09 -2.33
CA ALA A 29 6.50 1.90 -3.07
C ALA A 29 8.01 1.68 -3.02
N ASP A 30 8.81 2.73 -3.27
CA ASP A 30 10.27 2.66 -3.17
C ASP A 30 10.73 2.27 -1.76
N SER A 31 10.07 2.83 -0.75
CA SER A 31 10.39 2.54 0.65
C SER A 31 10.09 1.08 1.01
N ILE A 32 8.94 0.56 0.58
CA ILE A 32 8.49 -0.80 0.88
C ILE A 32 9.26 -1.84 0.08
N TRP A 33 9.38 -1.65 -1.23
CA TRP A 33 9.94 -2.66 -2.13
C TRP A 33 11.46 -2.74 -2.04
N TYR A 34 12.14 -1.61 -1.78
CA TYR A 34 13.61 -1.56 -1.83
C TYR A 34 14.24 -1.21 -0.48
N LYS A 35 13.70 -0.23 0.26
CA LYS A 35 14.34 0.22 1.52
C LYS A 35 13.96 -0.60 2.75
N GLY A 36 13.29 -1.74 2.57
CA GLY A 36 12.90 -2.65 3.65
C GLY A 36 11.87 -2.07 4.62
N TYR A 37 11.15 -1.00 4.25
CA TYR A 37 10.09 -0.47 5.09
C TYR A 37 8.91 -1.44 5.18
N ARG A 38 8.49 -1.71 6.41
CA ARG A 38 7.37 -2.59 6.72
C ARG A 38 6.50 -1.89 7.78
N PRO A 39 5.40 -1.23 7.38
CA PRO A 39 4.46 -0.60 8.31
C PRO A 39 4.07 -1.54 9.44
N THR A 40 4.06 -1.06 10.66
CA THR A 40 3.70 -1.84 11.85
C THR A 40 2.24 -1.61 12.25
N TRP A 41 1.70 -2.51 13.08
CA TRP A 41 0.37 -2.31 13.68
C TRP A 41 0.29 -0.99 14.44
N ALA A 42 1.29 -0.69 15.27
CA ALA A 42 1.33 0.53 16.07
C ALA A 42 1.34 1.80 15.20
N GLU A 43 2.09 1.81 14.09
CA GLU A 43 2.09 2.95 13.15
C GLU A 43 0.72 3.15 12.50
N LEU A 44 0.06 2.06 12.10
CA LEU A 44 -1.28 2.13 11.50
C LEU A 44 -2.35 2.52 12.52
N GLU A 45 -2.20 2.12 13.78
CA GLU A 45 -3.14 2.50 14.83
C GLU A 45 -3.05 3.99 15.15
N ILE A 46 -1.84 4.54 15.24
CA ILE A 46 -1.65 5.99 15.35
C ILE A 46 -2.25 6.69 14.13
N LEU A 47 -1.98 6.18 12.93
CA LEU A 47 -2.51 6.74 11.70
C LEU A 47 -4.04 6.78 11.70
N ARG A 48 -4.68 5.67 12.12
CA ARG A 48 -6.14 5.54 12.26
C ARG A 48 -6.75 6.60 13.18
N LEU A 49 -6.03 6.98 14.24
CA LEU A 49 -6.46 8.03 15.18
C LEU A 49 -6.23 9.44 14.63
N GLU A 50 -5.23 9.62 13.76
CA GLU A 50 -4.83 10.92 13.20
C GLU A 50 -5.64 11.33 11.94
N MET A 51 -6.43 10.44 11.34
CA MET A 51 -7.14 10.75 10.08
C MET A 51 -8.58 10.23 10.01
N PRO A 52 -9.43 10.81 9.14
CA PRO A 52 -10.76 10.27 8.87
C PRO A 52 -10.72 8.84 8.34
N CYS A 53 -11.78 8.07 8.62
CA CYS A 53 -11.89 6.65 8.24
C CYS A 53 -11.59 6.41 6.74
N GLU A 54 -12.16 7.22 5.85
CA GLU A 54 -11.96 7.09 4.40
C GLU A 54 -10.50 7.34 3.99
N ALA A 55 -9.82 8.32 4.61
CA ALA A 55 -8.40 8.57 4.38
C ALA A 55 -7.55 7.37 4.85
N PHE A 56 -7.91 6.76 5.97
CA PHE A 56 -7.23 5.56 6.47
C PHE A 56 -7.45 4.36 5.55
N GLN A 57 -8.67 4.17 5.05
CA GLN A 57 -8.99 3.15 4.06
C GLN A 57 -8.20 3.35 2.76
N ARG A 58 -7.94 4.58 2.32
CA ARG A 58 -7.02 4.86 1.19
C ARG A 58 -5.61 4.39 1.46
N SER A 59 -5.04 4.71 2.63
CA SER A 59 -3.70 4.21 3.01
C SER A 59 -3.65 2.68 3.02
N LEU A 60 -4.67 2.02 3.56
CA LEU A 60 -4.77 0.56 3.57
C LEU A 60 -4.94 -0.03 2.16
N CYS A 61 -5.74 0.60 1.31
CA CYS A 61 -5.91 0.24 -0.09
C CYS A 61 -4.59 0.28 -0.85
N VAL A 62 -3.78 1.33 -0.65
CA VAL A 62 -2.45 1.44 -1.25
C VAL A 62 -1.51 0.36 -0.72
N LEU A 63 -1.46 0.13 0.59
CA LEU A 63 -0.62 -0.94 1.17
C LEU A 63 -0.95 -2.31 0.62
N GLU A 64 -2.24 -2.61 0.48
CA GLU A 64 -2.71 -3.83 -0.14
C GLU A 64 -2.31 -3.91 -1.62
N LEU A 65 -2.50 -2.84 -2.37
CA LEU A 65 -2.10 -2.76 -3.78
C LEU A 65 -0.59 -3.03 -3.94
N LEU A 66 0.25 -2.37 -3.13
CA LEU A 66 1.71 -2.52 -3.18
C LEU A 66 2.18 -3.95 -2.82
N SER A 67 1.40 -4.69 -2.03
CA SER A 67 1.68 -6.08 -1.66
C SER A 67 1.42 -7.10 -2.78
N GLN A 68 0.70 -6.72 -3.84
CA GLN A 68 0.34 -7.62 -4.95
C GLN A 68 1.41 -7.69 -6.04
N TYR A 69 2.38 -6.78 -6.02
CA TYR A 69 3.38 -6.71 -7.07
C TYR A 69 4.53 -7.71 -6.84
N PRO A 70 5.00 -8.41 -7.89
CA PRO A 70 6.10 -9.37 -7.77
C PRO A 70 7.41 -8.78 -7.26
N VAL A 71 7.61 -7.47 -7.45
CA VAL A 71 8.80 -6.76 -6.96
C VAL A 71 8.81 -6.60 -5.43
N CYS A 72 7.64 -6.67 -4.79
CA CYS A 72 7.54 -6.71 -3.35
C CYS A 72 8.08 -8.04 -2.82
N ARG A 73 9.03 -7.98 -1.88
CA ARG A 73 9.56 -9.19 -1.26
C ARG A 73 8.45 -9.99 -0.59
N ARG A 74 8.53 -11.32 -0.69
CA ARG A 74 7.47 -12.24 -0.22
C ARG A 74 7.12 -12.06 1.26
N ASP A 75 8.11 -11.85 2.12
CA ASP A 75 7.95 -11.61 3.55
C ASP A 75 7.21 -10.28 3.83
N THR A 76 7.61 -9.20 3.14
CA THR A 76 6.93 -7.90 3.21
C THR A 76 5.50 -7.98 2.66
N ALA A 77 5.30 -8.61 1.51
CA ALA A 77 3.98 -8.78 0.90
C ALA A 77 3.03 -9.54 1.83
N GLN A 78 3.46 -10.66 2.40
CA GLN A 78 2.66 -11.43 3.36
C GLN A 78 2.28 -10.62 4.59
N HIS A 79 3.22 -9.82 5.11
CA HIS A 79 2.93 -8.94 6.24
C HIS A 79 1.87 -7.90 5.91
N LEU A 80 2.04 -7.18 4.81
CA LEU A 80 1.09 -6.16 4.38
C LEU A 80 -0.29 -6.78 4.18
N GLN A 81 -0.38 -7.94 3.55
CA GLN A 81 -1.64 -8.66 3.35
C GLN A 81 -2.30 -9.11 4.66
N ARG A 82 -1.51 -9.51 5.67
CA ARG A 82 -2.05 -9.85 7.00
C ARG A 82 -2.61 -8.61 7.69
N LEU A 83 -1.85 -7.52 7.69
CA LEU A 83 -2.28 -6.24 8.28
C LEU A 83 -3.55 -5.71 7.63
N THR A 84 -3.58 -5.65 6.29
CA THR A 84 -4.73 -5.11 5.57
C THR A 84 -5.97 -5.99 5.73
N ARG A 85 -5.82 -7.32 5.82
CA ARG A 85 -6.93 -8.23 6.17
C ARG A 85 -7.47 -8.00 7.58
N GLN A 86 -6.60 -7.82 8.56
CA GLN A 86 -7.03 -7.56 9.95
C GLN A 86 -7.82 -6.26 10.05
N TYR A 87 -7.32 -5.18 9.45
CA TYR A 87 -8.06 -3.90 9.45
C TYR A 87 -9.34 -3.96 8.63
N HIS A 88 -9.36 -4.72 7.53
CA HIS A 88 -10.57 -4.90 6.73
C HIS A 88 -11.69 -5.54 7.56
N HIS A 89 -11.38 -6.62 8.29
CA HIS A 89 -12.33 -7.25 9.22
C HIS A 89 -12.79 -6.31 10.33
N GLN A 90 -11.92 -5.45 10.86
CA GLN A 90 -12.26 -4.52 11.94
C GLN A 90 -13.12 -3.34 11.48
N LEU A 91 -12.88 -2.82 10.28
CA LEU A 91 -13.50 -1.57 9.80
C LEU A 91 -14.75 -1.80 8.95
N ILE A 92 -14.77 -2.86 8.15
CA ILE A 92 -15.83 -3.14 7.18
C ILE A 92 -16.68 -4.35 7.61
N GLY A 93 -16.13 -5.22 8.45
CA GLY A 93 -16.77 -6.47 8.88
C GLY A 93 -16.30 -7.68 8.05
N HIS A 94 -16.89 -8.85 8.32
CA HIS A 94 -16.53 -10.08 7.60
C HIS A 94 -16.77 -9.97 6.09
N ASP A 95 -15.92 -10.64 5.30
CA ASP A 95 -15.96 -10.76 3.83
C ASP A 95 -17.36 -11.20 3.32
N ASN A 96 -18.31 -10.28 3.24
CA ASN A 96 -19.56 -10.49 2.56
C ASN A 96 -19.27 -10.42 1.07
N VAL A 97 -18.98 -11.60 0.51
CA VAL A 97 -18.97 -11.92 -0.91
C VAL A 97 -18.03 -11.03 -1.72
N LEU A 98 -16.84 -11.56 -2.07
CA LEU A 98 -16.00 -10.97 -3.10
C LEU A 98 -16.89 -10.69 -4.33
N PRO A 99 -17.05 -9.42 -4.77
CA PRO A 99 -17.91 -9.11 -5.90
C PRO A 99 -17.43 -9.92 -7.11
N GLN A 100 -18.35 -10.66 -7.74
CA GLN A 100 -18.06 -11.43 -8.95
C GLN A 100 -17.42 -10.50 -10.00
N GLY A 101 -16.15 -10.74 -10.32
CA GLY A 101 -15.37 -9.89 -11.22
C GLY A 101 -13.88 -9.83 -10.88
N ARG A 102 -13.14 -8.99 -11.61
CA ARG A 102 -11.71 -8.76 -11.35
C ARG A 102 -11.53 -8.07 -10.00
N TYR A 103 -10.60 -8.61 -9.20
CA TYR A 103 -10.23 -8.06 -7.91
C TYR A 103 -9.80 -6.59 -8.02
N SER A 104 -10.39 -5.71 -7.20
CA SER A 104 -10.02 -4.30 -7.10
C SER A 104 -9.87 -3.90 -5.63
N PRO A 105 -8.66 -3.47 -5.20
CA PRO A 105 -8.44 -2.98 -3.85
C PRO A 105 -9.36 -1.82 -3.48
N SER A 106 -9.57 -0.84 -4.36
CA SER A 106 -10.44 0.30 -4.03
C SER A 106 -11.88 -0.12 -3.75
N LYS A 107 -12.41 -1.08 -4.53
CA LYS A 107 -13.75 -1.63 -4.28
C LYS A 107 -13.83 -2.39 -2.95
N ARG A 108 -12.80 -3.19 -2.62
CA ARG A 108 -12.73 -3.91 -1.35
C ARG A 108 -12.78 -2.96 -0.14
N TRP A 109 -12.16 -1.80 -0.27
CA TRP A 109 -12.12 -0.76 0.76
C TRP A 109 -13.29 0.23 0.71
N GLY A 110 -14.29 0.01 -0.17
CA GLY A 110 -15.44 0.90 -0.30
C GLY A 110 -15.11 2.30 -0.85
N LEU A 111 -13.97 2.45 -1.52
CA LEU A 111 -13.50 3.72 -2.05
C LEU A 111 -14.07 3.99 -3.44
N THR A 112 -14.48 5.24 -3.68
CA THR A 112 -14.87 5.74 -5.01
C THR A 112 -13.66 5.97 -5.93
N ASP A 113 -12.47 6.10 -5.35
CA ASP A 113 -11.20 6.28 -6.05
C ASP A 113 -10.86 5.11 -6.99
N THR A 114 -10.26 5.42 -8.14
CA THR A 114 -9.77 4.40 -9.07
C THR A 114 -8.28 4.11 -8.81
N THR A 115 -7.90 2.82 -8.86
CA THR A 115 -6.47 2.43 -8.78
C THR A 115 -5.80 2.35 -10.15
N ILE A 116 -6.51 2.66 -11.25
CA ILE A 116 -6.01 2.46 -12.62
C ILE A 116 -4.81 3.35 -12.90
N SER A 117 -4.93 4.65 -12.61
CA SER A 117 -3.86 5.64 -12.80
C SER A 117 -2.64 5.30 -11.94
N LEU A 118 -2.85 4.91 -10.68
CA LEU A 118 -1.79 4.44 -9.79
C LEU A 118 -1.06 3.22 -10.35
N ARG A 119 -1.81 2.19 -10.79
CA ARG A 119 -1.22 0.96 -11.35
C ARG A 119 -0.32 1.27 -12.55
N LYS A 120 -0.75 2.16 -13.44
CA LYS A 120 0.06 2.63 -14.59
C LYS A 120 1.31 3.39 -14.13
N ALA A 121 1.16 4.32 -13.19
CA ALA A 121 2.26 5.12 -12.68
C ALA A 121 3.35 4.30 -11.96
N LEU A 122 2.98 3.13 -11.41
CA LEU A 122 3.89 2.21 -10.74
C LEU A 122 4.63 1.27 -11.69
N LEU A 123 4.23 1.15 -12.97
CA LEU A 123 4.87 0.23 -13.93
C LEU A 123 6.39 0.41 -14.06
N PRO A 124 6.92 1.65 -14.19
CA PRO A 124 8.36 1.85 -14.35
C PRO A 124 9.18 1.34 -13.16
N LEU A 125 8.60 1.42 -11.95
CA LEU A 125 9.25 0.97 -10.73
C LEU A 125 9.31 -0.55 -10.63
N GLN A 126 8.41 -1.29 -11.30
CA GLN A 126 8.35 -2.76 -11.21
C GLN A 126 9.39 -3.47 -12.09
N THR A 127 10.19 -2.74 -12.85
CA THR A 127 11.15 -3.33 -13.78
C THR A 127 12.37 -3.89 -13.05
N ARG A 128 12.96 -4.96 -13.59
CA ARG A 128 14.23 -5.50 -13.08
C ARG A 128 15.35 -4.45 -13.12
N ILE A 129 15.43 -3.66 -14.19
CA ILE A 129 16.40 -2.57 -14.34
C ILE A 129 16.29 -1.56 -13.18
N TYR A 130 15.07 -1.11 -12.88
CA TYR A 130 14.85 -0.21 -11.75
C TYR A 130 15.23 -0.87 -10.44
N ALA A 131 14.83 -2.12 -10.23
CA ALA A 131 15.10 -2.87 -9.01
C ALA A 131 16.60 -3.07 -8.77
N ASP A 132 17.36 -3.44 -9.81
CA ASP A 132 18.81 -3.60 -9.78
C ASP A 132 19.51 -2.26 -9.47
N SER A 133 18.99 -1.14 -10.01
CA SER A 133 19.53 0.21 -9.73
C SER A 133 19.46 0.61 -8.26
N LYS A 134 18.53 0.04 -7.48
CA LYS A 134 18.34 0.35 -6.07
C LYS A 134 19.32 -0.37 -5.14
N LYS A 135 20.14 -1.30 -5.66
CA LYS A 135 21.16 -2.05 -4.88
C LYS A 135 20.61 -2.70 -3.60
N HIS A 136 19.31 -3.00 -3.58
CA HIS A 136 18.62 -3.55 -2.43
C HIS A 136 17.91 -4.85 -2.82
N ARG A 137 17.69 -5.74 -1.84
CA ARG A 137 17.01 -7.02 -2.08
C ARG A 137 15.55 -6.75 -2.46
N HIS A 138 15.11 -7.30 -3.60
CA HIS A 138 13.75 -7.17 -4.11
C HIS A 138 13.19 -8.54 -4.55
N GLY A 139 11.88 -8.62 -4.76
CA GLY A 139 11.21 -9.89 -5.10
C GLY A 139 11.59 -10.46 -6.48
N LEU A 140 12.21 -9.67 -7.34
CA LEU A 140 12.70 -10.11 -8.66
C LEU A 140 14.13 -10.67 -8.67
N SER A 141 14.87 -10.58 -7.55
CA SER A 141 16.20 -11.20 -7.43
C SER A 141 15.97 -12.65 -6.97
N ALA A 142 16.13 -13.61 -7.88
CA ALA A 142 16.20 -15.02 -7.53
C ALA A 142 17.52 -15.34 -6.84
#